data_AF-A0A6A4DRD5-F1
#
_entry.id   AF-A0A6A4DRD5-F1
#
_cell.length_a   1.000
_cell.length_b   1.000
_cell.length_c   1.000
_cell.angle_alpha   90.00
_cell.angle_beta   90.00
_cell.angle_gamma   90.00
#
_symmetry.space_group_name_H-M   'P 1'
#
loop_
_entity.id
_entity.type
_entity.pdbx_description
1 polymer ?
#
loop_
_entity_poly.entity_id
_entity_poly.type
_entity_poly.pdbx_seq_one_letter_code
_entity_poly.pdbx_strand_id
1 'polypeptide(L)'
;MDTECGALVVSFLSFQERHQLRAVSRRWLFTCTWLQFSGDDGAEVQLRKSVWNLRSRAFRHDWNTFIRHECHAFLPRLLELLPAAAMTETMELKKGLCLSTNTGQRPSFENVHARSGYIQQKINRCGNLPNLLLTEELSELRSELFRVKQPECWNMALYGGGPGYDALGLVFMREYFRAWDVSFHTTVYDNEPGWVSAIDALDGTLGKMGQCNTSVNFQHCDITFDVHAEENSHVSKTLKSTQLHVFSFVCVENFCLLRDSAYVFLRSLFSQCSAGSYFIFTDSTHRLWPAIFDVANAIAPDRFRVWTPFARSCHYALVLQKLPEYSAPASTYPFYSQAMEKLQDFRRHQQQHLITMEAQQPNDQSEDEEDEEGFGLMTAMLQ
;
A
#
# COMPACT_ATOMS: atom_id res chain seq x y z
N MET A 1 33.48 -4.65 -26.55
CA MET A 1 34.01 -3.55 -27.38
C MET A 1 33.50 -2.16 -26.92
N ASP A 2 33.11 -1.98 -25.65
CA ASP A 2 32.56 -0.69 -25.16
C ASP A 2 33.38 -0.02 -24.04
N THR A 3 34.52 -0.60 -23.65
CA THR A 3 35.38 -0.04 -22.59
C THR A 3 36.47 0.89 -23.13
N GLU A 4 36.77 0.87 -24.42
CA GLU A 4 37.86 1.66 -25.02
C GLU A 4 37.42 3.06 -25.49
N CYS A 5 36.14 3.25 -25.86
CA CYS A 5 35.62 4.59 -26.22
C CYS A 5 35.55 5.56 -25.04
N GLY A 6 35.37 5.06 -23.81
CA GLY A 6 35.28 5.90 -22.61
C GLY A 6 36.62 6.45 -22.14
N ALA A 7 37.71 5.72 -22.36
CA ALA A 7 39.05 6.14 -21.93
C ALA A 7 39.64 7.24 -22.82
N LEU A 8 39.30 7.24 -24.12
CA LEU A 8 39.86 8.15 -25.12
C LEU A 8 39.34 9.59 -25.02
N VAL A 9 38.17 9.81 -24.44
CA VAL A 9 37.59 11.16 -24.27
C VAL A 9 38.14 11.87 -23.01
N VAL A 10 38.54 11.11 -21.99
CA VAL A 10 38.99 11.66 -20.70
C VAL A 10 40.44 12.20 -20.76
N SER A 11 41.23 11.77 -21.75
CA SER A 11 42.62 12.21 -21.91
C SER A 11 42.80 13.61 -22.49
N PHE A 12 41.74 14.23 -23.03
CA PHE A 12 41.81 15.56 -23.68
C PHE A 12 41.29 16.72 -22.84
N LEU A 13 40.80 16.47 -21.63
CA LEU A 13 40.17 17.49 -20.81
C LEU A 13 41.08 17.95 -19.67
N SER A 14 41.18 19.27 -19.50
CA SER A 14 41.87 19.91 -18.39
C SER A 14 41.19 19.57 -17.05
N PHE A 15 41.92 19.74 -15.94
CA PHE A 15 41.40 19.45 -14.61
C PHE A 15 40.14 20.29 -14.27
N GLN A 16 40.10 21.53 -14.75
CA GLN A 16 38.96 22.43 -14.56
C GLN A 16 37.73 21.98 -15.36
N GLU A 17 37.91 21.50 -16.59
CA GLU A 17 36.84 20.90 -17.40
C GLU A 17 36.34 19.59 -16.78
N ARG A 18 37.20 18.78 -16.17
CA ARG A 18 36.79 17.59 -15.40
C ARG A 18 35.99 17.96 -14.15
N HIS A 19 36.34 19.06 -13.48
CA HIS A 19 35.62 19.54 -12.31
C HIS A 19 34.26 20.16 -12.70
N GLN A 20 34.19 20.88 -13.82
CA GLN A 20 32.94 21.36 -14.39
C GLN A 20 32.08 20.20 -14.92
N LEU A 21 32.66 19.17 -15.53
CA LEU A 21 31.94 17.93 -15.89
C LEU A 21 31.41 17.20 -14.67
N ARG A 22 32.08 17.21 -13.52
CA ARG A 22 31.54 16.68 -12.26
C ARG A 22 30.42 17.54 -11.67
N ALA A 23 30.48 18.87 -11.86
CA ALA A 23 29.40 19.78 -11.45
C ALA A 23 28.17 19.69 -12.40
N VAL A 24 28.41 19.44 -13.69
CA VAL A 24 27.39 19.25 -14.73
C VAL A 24 26.89 17.80 -14.77
N SER A 25 27.64 16.82 -14.25
CA SER A 25 27.26 15.41 -14.08
C SER A 25 26.07 15.16 -13.15
N ARG A 26 25.55 16.20 -12.47
CA ARG A 26 24.24 16.16 -11.78
C ARG A 26 23.05 16.32 -12.74
N ARG A 27 23.29 16.54 -14.03
CA ARG A 27 22.31 16.63 -15.11
C ARG A 27 22.77 15.71 -16.26
N TRP A 28 21.96 14.67 -16.56
CA TRP A 28 22.06 13.67 -17.66
C TRP A 28 23.05 12.51 -17.35
N LEU A 29 22.77 11.19 -17.50
CA LEU A 29 22.04 10.36 -18.49
C LEU A 29 21.62 8.99 -17.86
N PHE A 30 20.75 8.19 -18.53
CA PHE A 30 20.52 6.71 -18.43
C PHE A 30 19.15 6.12 -18.00
N THR A 31 18.61 5.24 -18.86
CA THR A 31 17.23 4.80 -19.13
C THR A 31 16.32 4.28 -17.99
N CYS A 32 15.11 4.85 -17.90
CA CYS A 32 13.85 4.09 -17.76
C CYS A 32 13.07 4.26 -19.07
N THR A 33 12.79 3.17 -19.79
CA THR A 33 11.71 3.17 -20.77
C THR A 33 10.41 3.55 -20.05
N TRP A 34 9.56 4.35 -20.70
CA TRP A 34 8.17 4.66 -20.30
C TRP A 34 7.83 5.98 -19.58
N LEU A 35 8.71 6.99 -19.56
CA LEU A 35 8.27 8.37 -19.27
C LEU A 35 8.31 9.22 -20.55
N GLN A 36 7.30 9.05 -21.40
CA GLN A 36 6.65 10.07 -22.25
C GLN A 36 5.75 9.38 -23.29
N PHE A 37 4.49 9.10 -22.92
CA PHE A 37 3.41 9.08 -23.92
C PHE A 37 2.97 10.54 -24.09
N SER A 38 3.56 11.23 -25.06
CA SER A 38 2.93 12.42 -25.63
C SER A 38 1.98 11.94 -26.72
N GLY A 39 0.68 11.90 -26.45
CA GLY A 39 -0.30 11.60 -27.48
C GLY A 39 -0.32 12.71 -28.53
N ASP A 40 -0.15 12.35 -29.79
CA ASP A 40 -1.17 12.55 -30.82
C ASP A 40 -0.97 11.51 -31.93
N ASP A 41 -2.05 11.18 -32.63
CA ASP A 41 -2.16 10.08 -33.60
C ASP A 41 -0.93 9.92 -34.55
N GLY A 42 -0.36 8.71 -34.57
CA GLY A 42 0.40 8.18 -35.70
C GLY A 42 1.72 8.86 -36.11
N ALA A 43 2.16 9.93 -35.47
CA ALA A 43 3.37 10.67 -35.86
C ALA A 43 4.55 10.46 -34.90
N GLU A 44 5.58 9.76 -35.38
CA GLU A 44 6.94 9.62 -34.85
C GLU A 44 7.16 9.95 -33.36
N VAL A 45 7.07 8.91 -32.53
CA VAL A 45 7.52 8.91 -31.12
C VAL A 45 9.05 9.13 -31.07
N GLN A 46 9.50 10.37 -30.89
CA GLN A 46 10.90 10.61 -30.54
C GLN A 46 11.14 10.32 -29.04
N LEU A 47 11.84 9.21 -28.79
CA LEU A 47 12.34 8.78 -27.47
C LEU A 47 13.18 9.86 -26.79
N ARG A 48 12.57 10.73 -25.97
CA ARG A 48 13.29 11.55 -25.01
C ARG A 48 13.61 10.70 -23.77
N LYS A 49 14.87 10.28 -23.65
CA LYS A 49 15.40 9.41 -22.58
C LYS A 49 15.33 10.09 -21.20
N SER A 50 14.52 9.56 -20.28
CA SER A 50 14.58 9.86 -18.84
C SER A 50 15.46 8.85 -18.08
N VAL A 51 16.03 9.26 -16.93
CA VAL A 51 17.46 9.04 -16.57
C VAL A 51 17.70 8.29 -15.23
N TRP A 52 16.80 7.40 -14.77
CA TRP A 52 16.97 6.72 -13.46
C TRP A 52 17.00 5.19 -13.53
N ASN A 53 18.15 4.58 -13.17
CA ASN A 53 18.19 3.16 -12.79
C ASN A 53 17.68 3.01 -11.35
N LEU A 54 16.41 2.63 -11.21
CA LEU A 54 15.74 2.45 -9.92
C LEU A 54 16.41 1.38 -9.04
N ARG A 55 17.17 0.46 -9.64
CA ARG A 55 17.94 -0.57 -8.93
C ARG A 55 19.30 -0.07 -8.43
N SER A 56 19.76 1.10 -8.90
CA SER A 56 21.06 1.63 -8.51
C SER A 56 21.08 1.99 -7.03
N ARG A 57 22.23 1.77 -6.37
CA ARG A 57 22.43 2.18 -4.98
C ARG A 57 22.32 3.70 -4.83
N ALA A 58 22.78 4.46 -5.82
CA ALA A 58 22.72 5.91 -5.83
C ALA A 58 21.28 6.41 -5.82
N PHE A 59 20.43 5.93 -6.74
CA PHE A 59 19.01 6.27 -6.76
C PHE A 59 18.33 5.94 -5.43
N ARG A 60 18.49 4.71 -4.94
CA ARG A 60 17.88 4.31 -3.67
C ARG A 60 18.33 5.19 -2.50
N HIS A 61 19.59 5.60 -2.49
CA HIS A 61 20.09 6.50 -1.45
C HIS A 61 19.47 7.90 -1.58
N ASP A 62 19.43 8.45 -2.79
CA ASP A 62 18.85 9.75 -3.09
C ASP A 62 17.36 9.79 -2.73
N TRP A 63 16.58 8.82 -3.22
CA TRP A 63 15.17 8.63 -2.90
C TRP A 63 14.89 8.50 -1.40
N ASN A 64 15.62 7.63 -0.69
CA ASN A 64 15.42 7.48 0.76
C ASN A 64 15.80 8.75 1.54
N THR A 65 16.78 9.51 1.05
CA THR A 65 17.17 10.79 1.65
C THR A 65 16.08 11.83 1.41
N PHE A 66 15.55 11.90 0.19
CA PHE A 66 14.42 12.76 -0.16
C PHE A 66 13.19 12.49 0.71
N ILE A 67 12.71 11.23 0.77
CA ILE A 67 11.54 10.89 1.59
C ILE A 67 11.76 11.21 3.06
N ARG A 68 12.96 10.97 3.59
CA ARG A 68 13.26 11.33 4.98
C ARG A 68 13.18 12.84 5.18
N HIS A 69 13.76 13.63 4.29
CA HIS A 69 13.69 15.09 4.37
C HIS A 69 12.25 15.60 4.27
N GLU A 70 11.47 15.10 3.32
CA GLU A 70 10.06 15.49 3.16
C GLU A 70 9.23 15.10 4.39
N CYS A 71 9.36 13.87 4.90
CA CYS A 71 8.63 13.45 6.10
C CYS A 71 9.09 14.26 7.34
N HIS A 72 10.38 14.68 7.43
CA HIS A 72 10.87 15.60 8.48
C HIS A 72 10.35 17.04 8.35
N ALA A 73 10.16 17.55 7.12
CA ALA A 73 9.64 18.89 6.88
C ALA A 73 8.12 18.96 7.06
N PHE A 74 7.42 17.90 6.67
CA PHE A 74 5.96 17.81 6.73
C PHE A 74 5.45 17.60 8.15
N LEU A 75 6.08 16.67 8.90
CA LEU A 75 5.56 16.21 10.18
C LEU A 75 5.32 17.33 11.22
N PRO A 76 6.22 18.29 11.45
CA PRO A 76 5.96 19.37 12.41
C PRO A 76 4.69 20.17 12.09
N ARG A 77 4.47 20.46 10.80
CA ARG A 77 3.29 21.22 10.32
C ARG A 77 1.99 20.43 10.45
N LEU A 78 2.06 19.11 10.31
CA LEU A 78 0.93 18.23 10.58
C LEU A 78 0.62 18.20 12.08
N LEU A 79 1.64 18.07 12.93
CA LEU A 79 1.47 18.00 14.38
C LEU A 79 0.96 19.30 14.99
N GLU A 80 1.21 20.46 14.38
CA GLU A 80 0.60 21.75 14.76
C GLU A 80 -0.94 21.75 14.63
N LEU A 81 -1.51 20.89 13.79
CA LEU A 81 -2.95 20.76 13.56
C LEU A 81 -3.57 19.60 14.35
N LEU A 82 -2.77 18.84 15.10
CA LEU A 82 -3.23 17.67 15.84
C LEU A 82 -3.13 17.91 17.36
N PRO A 83 -3.92 17.18 18.17
CA PRO A 83 -3.72 17.16 19.61
C PRO A 83 -2.30 16.73 19.97
N ALA A 84 -1.76 17.27 21.07
CA ALA A 84 -0.42 16.90 21.53
C ALA A 84 -0.32 15.38 21.75
N ALA A 85 0.76 14.78 21.25
CA ALA A 85 1.01 13.36 21.43
C ALA A 85 1.30 13.05 22.90
N ALA A 86 0.70 11.96 23.40
CA ALA A 86 0.98 11.46 24.75
C ALA A 86 1.64 10.08 24.66
N MET A 87 2.86 9.98 25.19
CA MET A 87 3.75 8.85 24.93
C MET A 87 3.24 7.55 25.56
N THR A 88 2.67 7.62 26.76
CA THR A 88 2.16 6.44 27.48
C THR A 88 1.03 5.78 26.69
N GLU A 89 0.04 6.57 26.30
CA GLU A 89 -1.15 6.17 25.55
C GLU A 89 -0.75 5.68 24.14
N THR A 90 0.25 6.32 23.52
CA THR A 90 0.82 5.86 22.25
C THR A 90 1.45 4.47 22.38
N MET A 91 2.14 4.20 23.48
CA MET A 91 2.77 2.90 23.72
C MET A 91 1.73 1.82 24.03
N GLU A 92 0.64 2.16 24.72
CA GLU A 92 -0.50 1.27 24.92
C GLU A 92 -1.19 0.91 23.60
N LEU A 93 -1.49 1.90 22.76
CA LEU A 93 -2.02 1.68 21.42
C LEU A 93 -1.13 0.75 20.59
N LYS A 94 0.19 0.96 20.62
CA LYS A 94 1.16 0.10 19.92
C LYS A 94 1.16 -1.32 20.46
N LYS A 95 1.02 -1.51 21.78
CA LYS A 95 0.89 -2.84 22.37
C LYS A 95 -0.38 -3.52 21.88
N GLY A 96 -1.50 -2.79 21.84
CA GLY A 96 -2.76 -3.25 21.27
C GLY A 96 -2.63 -3.70 19.81
N LEU A 97 -1.97 -2.89 18.97
CA LEU A 97 -1.68 -3.22 17.56
C LEU A 97 -0.83 -4.50 17.38
N CYS A 98 0.06 -4.81 18.32
CA CYS A 98 0.81 -6.07 18.28
C CYS A 98 0.00 -7.28 18.75
N LEU A 99 -1.02 -7.06 19.59
CA LEU A 99 -1.91 -8.11 20.08
C LEU A 99 -3.04 -8.40 19.09
N SER A 100 -3.53 -7.38 18.37
CA SER A 100 -4.60 -7.52 17.38
C SER A 100 -4.26 -8.56 16.30
N THR A 101 -3.01 -8.57 15.82
CA THR A 101 -2.52 -9.53 14.83
C THR A 101 -2.57 -10.99 15.30
N ASN A 102 -2.61 -11.24 16.61
CA ASN A 102 -2.65 -12.58 17.19
C ASN A 102 -4.03 -12.96 17.75
N THR A 103 -4.80 -11.98 18.21
CA THR A 103 -6.09 -12.19 18.90
C THR A 103 -7.31 -11.93 18.01
N GLY A 104 -7.12 -11.28 16.87
CA GLY A 104 -8.23 -10.83 16.00
C GLY A 104 -9.04 -9.67 16.57
N GLN A 105 -8.67 -9.13 17.74
CA GLN A 105 -9.33 -7.94 18.30
C GLN A 105 -8.82 -6.68 17.62
N ARG A 106 -9.74 -5.84 17.12
CA ARG A 106 -9.40 -4.57 16.47
C ARG A 106 -8.85 -3.57 17.52
N PRO A 107 -7.70 -2.91 17.28
CA PRO A 107 -7.19 -1.89 18.17
C PRO A 107 -8.00 -0.60 18.02
N SER A 108 -8.43 -0.01 19.13
CA SER A 108 -9.16 1.25 19.11
C SER A 108 -8.21 2.42 18.91
N PHE A 109 -8.55 3.31 17.98
CA PHE A 109 -7.85 4.58 17.78
C PHE A 109 -8.58 5.76 18.41
N GLU A 110 -9.58 5.57 19.29
CA GLU A 110 -10.38 6.66 19.85
C GLU A 110 -9.57 7.72 20.62
N ASN A 111 -8.50 7.32 21.32
CA ASN A 111 -7.64 8.24 22.06
C ASN A 111 -6.85 9.15 21.11
N VAL A 112 -7.25 10.42 21.05
CA VAL A 112 -6.70 11.42 20.13
C VAL A 112 -5.19 11.67 20.34
N HIS A 113 -4.71 11.57 21.57
CA HIS A 113 -3.30 11.78 21.92
C HIS A 113 -2.42 10.58 21.52
N ALA A 114 -2.96 9.37 21.67
CA ALA A 114 -2.32 8.15 21.17
C ALA A 114 -2.22 8.15 19.64
N ARG A 115 -3.28 8.59 18.94
CA ARG A 115 -3.27 8.75 17.47
C ARG A 115 -2.17 9.71 17.01
N SER A 116 -2.07 10.89 17.62
CA SER A 116 -1.02 11.85 17.26
C SER A 116 0.39 11.29 17.45
N GLY A 117 0.62 10.57 18.56
CA GLY A 117 1.91 9.92 18.79
C GLY A 117 2.18 8.75 17.83
N TYR A 118 1.16 8.00 17.44
CA TYR A 118 1.27 7.01 16.39
C TYR A 118 1.65 7.66 15.05
N ILE A 119 0.99 8.76 14.68
CA ILE A 119 1.29 9.53 13.46
C ILE A 119 2.76 9.98 13.45
N GLN A 120 3.21 10.56 14.56
CA GLN A 120 4.58 11.02 14.76
C GLN A 120 5.60 9.89 14.60
N GLN A 121 5.34 8.72 15.19
CA GLN A 121 6.27 7.59 15.18
C GLN A 121 6.25 6.80 13.87
N LYS A 122 5.18 6.87 13.09
CA LYS A 122 4.97 6.03 11.89
C LYS A 122 4.95 6.81 10.59
N ILE A 123 5.28 8.10 10.59
CA ILE A 123 5.31 8.93 9.37
C ILE A 123 6.13 8.28 8.25
N ASN A 124 7.20 7.55 8.58
CA ASN A 124 8.05 6.86 7.60
C ASN A 124 7.32 5.84 6.73
N ARG A 125 6.11 5.39 7.12
CA ARG A 125 5.23 4.58 6.28
C ARG A 125 4.76 5.33 5.02
N CYS A 126 4.91 6.66 4.97
CA CYS A 126 4.84 7.51 3.76
C CYS A 126 5.61 6.89 2.56
N GLY A 127 6.71 6.18 2.82
CA GLY A 127 7.53 5.58 1.77
C GLY A 127 7.05 4.24 1.22
N ASN A 128 6.04 3.60 1.82
CA ASN A 128 5.68 2.21 1.50
C ASN A 128 5.17 2.06 0.06
N LEU A 129 4.02 2.65 -0.26
CA LEU A 129 3.48 2.61 -1.62
C LEU A 129 4.45 3.16 -2.67
N PRO A 130 5.11 4.32 -2.48
CA PRO A 130 6.13 4.79 -3.42
C PRO A 130 7.26 3.79 -3.67
N ASN A 131 7.83 3.17 -2.63
CA ASN A 131 8.88 2.16 -2.78
C ASN A 131 8.38 0.94 -3.58
N LEU A 132 7.11 0.58 -3.44
CA LEU A 132 6.49 -0.47 -4.23
C LEU A 132 6.39 -0.05 -5.70
N LEU A 133 5.92 1.16 -5.97
CA LEU A 133 5.82 1.71 -7.33
C LEU A 133 7.18 1.84 -8.02
N LEU A 134 8.29 1.88 -7.28
CA LEU A 134 9.66 1.91 -7.83
C LEU A 134 10.19 0.54 -8.26
N THR A 135 9.40 -0.53 -8.11
CA THR A 135 9.72 -1.87 -8.65
C THR A 135 9.62 -1.90 -10.17
N GLU A 136 10.19 -2.94 -10.79
CA GLU A 136 10.13 -3.10 -12.25
C GLU A 136 8.73 -3.53 -12.69
N GLU A 137 8.14 -4.42 -11.89
CA GLU A 137 6.81 -4.99 -12.06
C GLU A 137 5.73 -3.90 -12.17
N LEU A 138 5.88 -2.80 -11.43
CA LEU A 138 4.93 -1.68 -11.42
C LEU A 138 5.35 -0.49 -12.29
N SER A 139 6.24 -0.72 -13.25
CA SER A 139 6.68 0.34 -14.16
C SER A 139 5.55 0.95 -14.99
N GLU A 140 4.63 0.13 -15.49
CA GLU A 140 3.46 0.55 -16.26
C GLU A 140 2.53 1.44 -15.44
N LEU A 141 2.08 0.96 -14.27
CA LEU A 141 1.25 1.74 -13.35
C LEU A 141 1.92 3.05 -12.94
N ARG A 142 3.21 3.02 -12.59
CA ARG A 142 3.96 4.23 -12.24
C ARG A 142 3.97 5.23 -13.41
N SER A 143 4.15 4.74 -14.64
CA SER A 143 4.12 5.58 -15.84
C SER A 143 2.74 6.16 -16.12
N GLU A 144 1.67 5.40 -15.87
CA GLU A 144 0.29 5.90 -15.98
C GLU A 144 -0.01 6.96 -14.91
N LEU A 145 0.39 6.72 -13.66
CA LEU A 145 0.20 7.65 -12.54
C LEU A 145 0.87 9.00 -12.75
N PHE A 146 2.09 9.00 -13.30
CA PHE A 146 2.92 10.20 -13.43
C PHE A 146 3.13 10.63 -14.89
N ARG A 147 2.15 10.34 -15.76
CA ARG A 147 2.21 10.73 -17.16
C ARG A 147 2.14 12.26 -17.30
N VAL A 148 3.05 12.81 -18.10
CA VAL A 148 3.09 14.24 -18.43
C VAL A 148 1.82 14.65 -19.18
N LYS A 149 1.29 15.83 -18.86
CA LYS A 149 0.05 16.41 -19.38
C LYS A 149 -1.16 15.51 -19.18
N GLN A 150 -1.31 14.93 -18.00
CA GLN A 150 -2.51 14.19 -17.66
C GLN A 150 -3.63 15.17 -17.26
N PRO A 151 -4.71 15.33 -18.05
CA PRO A 151 -5.79 16.24 -17.70
C PRO A 151 -6.73 15.67 -16.63
N GLU A 152 -6.72 14.35 -16.43
CA GLU A 152 -7.65 13.64 -15.55
C GLU A 152 -7.08 13.44 -14.15
N CYS A 153 -7.91 13.68 -13.15
CA CYS A 153 -7.59 13.40 -11.75
C CYS A 153 -7.63 11.89 -11.47
N TRP A 154 -6.63 11.39 -10.74
CA TRP A 154 -6.63 10.04 -10.19
C TRP A 154 -7.50 10.00 -8.93
N ASN A 155 -8.64 9.31 -9.01
CA ASN A 155 -9.48 9.01 -7.86
C ASN A 155 -8.98 7.73 -7.19
N MET A 156 -8.61 7.85 -5.92
CA MET A 156 -7.99 6.80 -5.14
C MET A 156 -8.82 6.48 -3.90
N ALA A 157 -8.93 5.20 -3.58
CA ALA A 157 -9.58 4.70 -2.37
C ALA A 157 -8.55 3.99 -1.49
N LEU A 158 -8.30 4.48 -0.28
CA LEU A 158 -7.39 3.87 0.69
C LEU A 158 -8.20 3.20 1.79
N TYR A 159 -8.37 1.88 1.73
CA TYR A 159 -9.13 1.09 2.71
C TYR A 159 -8.26 0.72 3.91
N GLY A 160 -8.75 1.01 5.12
CA GLY A 160 -7.91 1.02 6.32
C GLY A 160 -6.77 2.03 6.21
N GLY A 161 -7.03 3.16 5.53
CA GLY A 161 -5.97 4.12 5.19
C GLY A 161 -5.41 4.89 6.39
N GLY A 162 -6.08 4.82 7.55
CA GLY A 162 -5.66 5.45 8.80
C GLY A 162 -5.28 6.92 8.61
N PRO A 163 -4.02 7.32 8.86
CA PRO A 163 -3.57 8.71 8.74
C PRO A 163 -3.28 9.17 7.31
N GLY A 164 -3.58 8.38 6.27
CA GLY A 164 -3.42 8.78 4.86
C GLY A 164 -1.98 8.74 4.33
N TYR A 165 -1.12 7.87 4.88
CA TYR A 165 0.30 7.81 4.50
C TYR A 165 0.54 7.48 3.02
N ASP A 166 -0.28 6.62 2.42
CA ASP A 166 -0.13 6.28 1.01
C ASP A 166 -0.41 7.49 0.10
N ALA A 167 -1.41 8.31 0.45
CA ALA A 167 -1.70 9.57 -0.24
C ALA A 167 -0.50 10.54 -0.16
N LEU A 168 0.01 10.74 1.06
CA LEU A 168 1.16 11.60 1.30
C LEU A 168 2.41 11.10 0.56
N GLY A 169 2.64 9.80 0.54
CA GLY A 169 3.71 9.16 -0.20
C GLY A 169 3.66 9.44 -1.70
N LEU A 170 2.47 9.36 -2.30
CA LEU A 170 2.28 9.68 -3.72
C LEU A 170 2.51 11.15 -4.02
N VAL A 171 2.14 12.06 -3.12
CA VAL A 171 2.48 13.49 -3.22
C VAL A 171 3.99 13.68 -3.23
N PHE A 172 4.72 13.06 -2.30
CA PHE A 172 6.19 13.14 -2.31
C PHE A 172 6.80 12.55 -3.57
N MET A 173 6.27 11.43 -4.07
CA MET A 173 6.72 10.84 -5.33
C MET A 173 6.44 11.76 -6.52
N ARG A 174 5.30 12.45 -6.54
CA ARG A 174 4.97 13.49 -7.54
C ARG A 174 5.99 14.61 -7.54
N GLU A 175 6.33 15.14 -6.35
CA GLU A 175 7.33 16.21 -6.20
C GLU A 175 8.71 15.75 -6.66
N TYR A 176 9.12 14.55 -6.27
CA TYR A 176 10.40 13.97 -6.68
C TYR A 176 10.50 13.81 -8.20
N PHE A 177 9.41 13.39 -8.86
CA PHE A 177 9.33 13.26 -10.32
C PHE A 177 9.02 14.57 -11.04
N ARG A 178 8.70 15.64 -10.31
CA ARG A 178 8.28 16.94 -10.85
C ARG A 178 7.06 16.83 -11.76
N ALA A 179 6.16 15.91 -11.44
CA ALA A 179 4.92 15.68 -12.16
C ALA A 179 3.79 16.58 -11.60
N TRP A 180 4.06 17.88 -11.51
CA TRP A 180 3.21 18.83 -10.78
C TRP A 180 1.81 19.02 -11.38
N ASP A 181 1.64 18.63 -12.64
CA ASP A 181 0.38 18.62 -13.37
C ASP A 181 -0.53 17.43 -12.98
N VAL A 182 0.01 16.41 -12.32
CA VAL A 182 -0.77 15.25 -11.86
C VAL A 182 -1.64 15.63 -10.67
N SER A 183 -2.93 15.32 -10.80
CA SER A 183 -3.93 15.57 -9.76
C SER A 183 -4.36 14.29 -9.05
N PHE A 184 -4.43 14.33 -7.72
CA PHE A 184 -4.89 13.23 -6.88
C PHE A 184 -6.13 13.63 -6.09
N HIS A 185 -7.19 12.83 -6.18
CA HIS A 185 -8.34 12.89 -5.29
C HIS A 185 -8.40 11.60 -4.48
N THR A 186 -8.16 11.71 -3.18
CA THR A 186 -8.05 10.55 -2.31
C THR A 186 -9.20 10.52 -1.33
N THR A 187 -9.90 9.39 -1.28
CA THR A 187 -10.79 9.05 -0.17
C THR A 187 -10.11 8.01 0.70
N VAL A 188 -9.88 8.38 1.96
CA VAL A 188 -9.45 7.49 3.02
C VAL A 188 -10.68 6.86 3.65
N TYR A 189 -10.79 5.55 3.47
CA TYR A 189 -11.85 4.71 4.01
C TYR A 189 -11.34 4.01 5.26
N ASP A 190 -11.99 4.24 6.40
CA ASP A 190 -11.66 3.56 7.65
C ASP A 190 -12.92 3.40 8.51
N ASN A 191 -12.95 2.38 9.37
CA ASN A 191 -14.07 2.17 10.27
C ASN A 191 -13.93 3.01 11.55
N GLU A 192 -12.71 3.46 11.88
CA GLU A 192 -12.41 4.29 13.04
C GLU A 192 -12.65 5.77 12.72
N PRO A 193 -13.74 6.40 13.23
CA PRO A 193 -14.06 7.80 12.93
C PRO A 193 -13.02 8.79 13.48
N GLY A 194 -12.18 8.34 14.42
CA GLY A 194 -11.08 9.14 14.96
C GLY A 194 -10.07 9.63 13.91
N TRP A 195 -10.01 8.98 12.74
CA TRP A 195 -9.11 9.39 11.66
C TRP A 195 -9.56 10.66 10.92
N VAL A 196 -10.83 11.05 11.00
CA VAL A 196 -11.35 12.27 10.33
C VAL A 196 -10.46 13.48 10.60
N SER A 197 -10.19 13.77 11.88
CA SER A 197 -9.36 14.92 12.27
C SER A 197 -7.91 14.82 11.76
N ALA A 198 -7.39 13.60 11.60
CA ALA A 198 -6.05 13.40 11.06
C ALA A 198 -6.00 13.63 9.55
N ILE A 199 -7.06 13.23 8.84
CA ILE A 199 -7.19 13.48 7.40
C ILE A 199 -7.44 14.94 7.09
N ASP A 200 -8.28 15.63 7.87
CA ASP A 200 -8.47 17.08 7.76
C ASP A 200 -7.17 17.84 8.00
N ALA A 201 -6.38 17.41 9.01
CA ALA A 201 -5.07 17.98 9.28
C ALA A 201 -4.08 17.72 8.12
N LEU A 202 -4.07 16.50 7.56
CA LEU A 202 -3.25 16.14 6.40
C LEU A 202 -3.58 17.02 5.19
N ASP A 203 -4.85 17.14 4.82
CA ASP A 203 -5.33 17.95 3.71
C ASP A 203 -5.01 19.44 3.93
N GLY A 204 -5.27 19.95 5.14
CA GLY A 204 -4.93 21.31 5.53
C GLY A 204 -3.42 21.60 5.47
N THR A 205 -2.56 20.67 5.88
CA THR A 205 -1.10 20.81 5.76
C THR A 205 -0.66 20.80 4.30
N LEU A 206 -1.21 19.92 3.46
CA LEU A 206 -0.95 19.89 2.02
C LEU A 206 -1.34 21.21 1.35
N GLY A 207 -2.53 21.75 1.67
CA GLY A 207 -2.98 23.05 1.20
C GLY A 207 -2.03 24.19 1.58
N LYS A 208 -1.58 24.24 2.85
CA LYS A 208 -0.57 25.23 3.31
C LYS A 208 0.78 25.09 2.60
N MET A 209 1.09 23.90 2.08
CA MET A 209 2.30 23.62 1.29
C MET A 209 2.14 23.90 -0.21
N GLY A 210 1.00 24.47 -0.63
CA GLY A 210 0.73 24.80 -2.03
C GLY A 210 0.46 23.57 -2.89
N GLN A 211 0.09 22.44 -2.29
CA GLN A 211 -0.20 21.20 -3.01
C GLN A 211 -1.64 21.21 -3.56
N CYS A 212 -1.97 22.22 -4.39
CA CYS A 212 -3.34 22.49 -4.85
C CYS A 212 -3.95 21.40 -5.75
N ASN A 213 -3.10 20.55 -6.36
CA ASN A 213 -3.53 19.44 -7.22
C ASN A 213 -3.72 18.15 -6.40
N THR A 214 -4.02 18.27 -5.11
CA THR A 214 -4.27 17.14 -4.23
C THR A 214 -5.42 17.46 -3.30
N SER A 215 -6.32 16.51 -3.12
CA SER A 215 -7.33 16.53 -2.06
C SER A 215 -7.36 15.19 -1.35
N VAL A 216 -7.54 15.22 -0.05
CA VAL A 216 -7.70 14.03 0.80
C VAL A 216 -8.93 14.23 1.67
N ASN A 217 -9.86 13.27 1.65
CA ASN A 217 -11.03 13.27 2.52
C ASN A 217 -11.19 11.94 3.24
N PHE A 218 -11.94 11.95 4.33
CA PHE A 218 -12.29 10.76 5.08
C PHE A 218 -13.72 10.33 4.77
N GLN A 219 -13.95 9.03 4.70
CA GLN A 219 -15.27 8.42 4.68
C GLN A 219 -15.28 7.15 5.53
N HIS A 220 -16.41 6.88 6.18
CA HIS A 220 -16.57 5.63 6.91
C HIS A 220 -16.67 4.45 5.93
N CYS A 221 -16.06 3.33 6.29
CA CYS A 221 -16.14 2.06 5.54
C CYS A 221 -15.64 0.92 6.43
N ASP A 222 -16.31 -0.23 6.38
CA ASP A 222 -15.82 -1.47 6.97
C ASP A 222 -15.78 -2.58 5.91
N ILE A 223 -14.55 -3.05 5.64
CA ILE A 223 -14.25 -4.04 4.60
C ILE A 223 -14.79 -5.44 4.90
N THR A 224 -15.43 -5.63 6.06
CA THR A 224 -16.08 -6.90 6.42
C THR A 224 -17.54 -6.98 5.97
N PHE A 225 -18.14 -5.86 5.58
CA PHE A 225 -19.49 -5.81 5.01
C PHE A 225 -19.45 -5.70 3.48
N ASP A 226 -20.58 -5.94 2.82
CA ASP A 226 -20.68 -5.76 1.37
C ASP A 226 -20.46 -4.29 0.95
N VAL A 227 -20.03 -4.04 -0.30
CA VAL A 227 -19.91 -2.67 -0.84
C VAL A 227 -21.24 -1.92 -0.84
N HIS A 228 -22.37 -2.63 -0.91
CA HIS A 228 -23.72 -2.06 -0.87
C HIS A 228 -24.31 -1.95 0.54
N ALA A 229 -23.59 -2.37 1.57
CA ALA A 229 -24.00 -2.14 2.94
C ALA A 229 -24.08 -0.64 3.24
N GLU A 230 -24.89 -0.25 4.23
CA GLU A 230 -25.10 1.16 4.60
C GLU A 230 -23.77 1.83 5.00
N GLU A 231 -22.96 1.08 5.74
CA GLU A 231 -21.62 1.42 6.21
C GLU A 231 -20.67 1.77 5.05
N ASN A 232 -20.89 1.17 3.88
CA ASN A 232 -20.05 1.30 2.69
C ASN A 232 -20.72 2.14 1.58
N SER A 233 -21.79 2.87 1.90
CA SER A 233 -22.59 3.61 0.92
C SER A 233 -21.80 4.59 0.05
N HIS A 234 -20.74 5.21 0.59
CA HIS A 234 -19.87 6.09 -0.19
C HIS A 234 -19.01 5.31 -1.19
N VAL A 235 -18.49 4.13 -0.81
CA VAL A 235 -17.74 3.24 -1.71
C VAL A 235 -18.60 2.89 -2.92
N SER A 236 -19.85 2.48 -2.71
CA SER A 236 -20.77 2.14 -3.81
C SER A 236 -20.99 3.31 -4.78
N LYS A 237 -20.95 4.57 -4.31
CA LYS A 237 -21.15 5.76 -5.14
C LYS A 237 -19.93 6.11 -5.99
N THR A 238 -18.72 5.93 -5.44
CA THR A 238 -17.49 6.33 -6.13
C THR A 238 -16.81 5.20 -6.90
N LEU A 239 -17.23 3.95 -6.69
CA LEU A 239 -16.54 2.76 -7.20
C LEU A 239 -16.24 2.80 -8.71
N LYS A 240 -17.17 3.31 -9.52
CA LYS A 240 -17.01 3.37 -10.98
C LYS A 240 -15.97 4.42 -11.42
N SER A 241 -15.77 5.46 -10.63
CA SER A 241 -14.79 6.52 -10.92
C SER A 241 -13.43 6.29 -10.26
N THR A 242 -13.32 5.34 -9.31
CA THR A 242 -12.06 5.02 -8.64
C THR A 242 -11.14 4.18 -9.54
N GLN A 243 -9.93 4.69 -9.79
CA GLN A 243 -8.94 4.00 -10.61
C GLN A 243 -7.89 3.25 -9.79
N LEU A 244 -7.61 3.69 -8.55
CA LEU A 244 -6.63 3.04 -7.67
C LEU A 244 -7.24 2.71 -6.30
N HIS A 245 -7.25 1.43 -5.96
CA HIS A 245 -7.68 0.91 -4.68
C HIS A 245 -6.46 0.41 -3.91
N VAL A 246 -6.27 0.87 -2.67
CA VAL A 246 -5.12 0.49 -1.84
C VAL A 246 -5.62 -0.05 -0.51
N PHE A 247 -5.07 -1.20 -0.10
CA PHE A 247 -5.32 -1.88 1.16
C PHE A 247 -3.97 -2.06 1.85
N SER A 248 -3.64 -1.16 2.77
CA SER A 248 -2.32 -1.16 3.43
C SER A 248 -2.46 -1.57 4.89
N PHE A 249 -1.98 -2.77 5.22
CA PHE A 249 -1.97 -3.36 6.56
C PHE A 249 -3.36 -3.55 7.20
N VAL A 250 -4.42 -3.63 6.38
CA VAL A 250 -5.81 -3.80 6.87
C VAL A 250 -6.31 -5.24 6.72
N CYS A 251 -5.78 -6.00 5.77
CA CYS A 251 -6.32 -7.32 5.44
C CYS A 251 -5.96 -8.38 6.47
N VAL A 252 -4.73 -8.38 6.99
CA VAL A 252 -4.32 -9.32 8.05
C VAL A 252 -5.10 -9.08 9.33
N GLU A 253 -5.35 -7.82 9.68
CA GLU A 253 -6.07 -7.44 10.90
C GLU A 253 -7.52 -7.94 10.87
N ASN A 254 -8.08 -8.10 9.68
CA ASN A 254 -9.44 -8.57 9.46
C ASN A 254 -9.49 -9.99 8.88
N PHE A 255 -8.40 -10.78 8.95
CA PHE A 255 -8.31 -12.07 8.25
C PHE A 255 -9.48 -13.01 8.54
N CYS A 256 -9.80 -13.23 9.82
CA CYS A 256 -10.91 -14.12 10.21
C CYS A 256 -12.24 -13.59 9.68
N LEU A 257 -12.54 -12.31 9.88
CA LEU A 257 -13.79 -11.69 9.43
C LEU A 257 -13.93 -11.71 7.90
N LEU A 258 -12.83 -11.44 7.17
CA LEU A 258 -12.79 -11.53 5.72
C LEU A 258 -13.02 -12.96 5.24
N ARG A 259 -12.41 -13.97 5.89
CA ARG A 259 -12.61 -15.38 5.55
C ARG A 259 -14.04 -15.82 5.84
N ASP A 260 -14.58 -15.48 7.00
CA ASP A 260 -15.88 -15.96 7.49
C ASP A 260 -17.04 -15.31 6.70
N SER A 261 -16.85 -14.08 6.21
CA SER A 261 -17.74 -13.43 5.22
C SER A 261 -17.48 -13.88 3.77
N ALA A 262 -16.54 -14.80 3.58
CA ALA A 262 -16.04 -15.28 2.28
C ALA A 262 -15.57 -14.15 1.35
N TYR A 263 -15.04 -13.06 1.91
CA TYR A 263 -14.54 -11.88 1.22
C TYR A 263 -15.64 -11.10 0.48
N VAL A 264 -16.81 -10.96 1.10
CA VAL A 264 -18.00 -10.30 0.51
C VAL A 264 -17.69 -8.92 -0.07
N PHE A 265 -16.95 -8.09 0.67
CA PHE A 265 -16.52 -6.77 0.20
C PHE A 265 -15.71 -6.86 -1.09
N LEU A 266 -14.69 -7.71 -1.14
CA LEU A 266 -13.80 -7.83 -2.31
C LEU A 266 -14.52 -8.44 -3.52
N ARG A 267 -15.42 -9.41 -3.32
CA ARG A 267 -16.27 -9.93 -4.41
C ARG A 267 -17.07 -8.80 -5.06
N SER A 268 -17.77 -8.01 -4.25
CA SER A 268 -18.60 -6.91 -4.72
C SER A 268 -17.76 -5.79 -5.34
N LEU A 269 -16.61 -5.48 -4.74
CA LEU A 269 -15.64 -4.52 -5.27
C LEU A 269 -15.13 -4.93 -6.66
N PHE A 270 -14.62 -6.16 -6.81
CA PHE A 270 -14.07 -6.65 -8.08
C PHE A 270 -15.13 -6.82 -9.17
N SER A 271 -16.36 -7.19 -8.81
CA SER A 271 -17.44 -7.31 -9.78
C SER A 271 -17.82 -5.96 -10.36
N GLN A 272 -17.83 -4.91 -9.54
CA GLN A 272 -18.38 -3.61 -9.92
C GLN A 272 -17.35 -2.54 -10.27
N CYS A 273 -16.08 -2.69 -9.91
CA CYS A 273 -15.04 -1.75 -10.32
C CYS A 273 -14.93 -1.64 -11.85
N SER A 274 -14.44 -0.51 -12.32
CA SER A 274 -14.21 -0.26 -13.73
C SER A 274 -13.05 -1.10 -14.27
N ALA A 275 -13.09 -1.44 -15.55
CA ALA A 275 -11.91 -1.96 -16.23
C ALA A 275 -10.79 -0.90 -16.20
N GLY A 276 -9.55 -1.36 -16.08
CA GLY A 276 -8.38 -0.51 -15.89
C GLY A 276 -8.07 -0.19 -14.42
N SER A 277 -8.98 -0.43 -13.47
CA SER A 277 -8.72 -0.17 -12.05
C SER A 277 -7.62 -1.09 -11.50
N TYR A 278 -6.76 -0.50 -10.68
CA TYR A 278 -5.68 -1.18 -9.97
C TYR A 278 -6.05 -1.41 -8.50
N PHE A 279 -5.59 -2.53 -7.96
CA PHE A 279 -5.73 -2.91 -6.56
C PHE A 279 -4.34 -3.21 -6.01
N ILE A 280 -3.93 -2.53 -4.95
CA ILE A 280 -2.66 -2.75 -4.28
C ILE A 280 -2.95 -3.17 -2.86
N PHE A 281 -2.55 -4.39 -2.51
CA PHE A 281 -2.59 -4.89 -1.16
C PHE A 281 -1.17 -4.94 -0.62
N THR A 282 -0.93 -4.37 0.57
CA THR A 282 0.32 -4.53 1.29
C THR A 282 0.06 -4.99 2.71
N ASP A 283 0.86 -5.93 3.20
CA ASP A 283 0.71 -6.42 4.58
C ASP A 283 2.00 -7.02 5.12
N SER A 284 2.04 -7.25 6.42
CA SER A 284 3.07 -7.94 7.19
C SER A 284 3.26 -9.41 6.79
N THR A 285 2.27 -10.02 6.12
CA THR A 285 2.30 -11.42 5.68
C THR A 285 1.64 -11.59 4.31
N HIS A 286 2.11 -12.57 3.52
CA HIS A 286 1.54 -12.91 2.21
C HIS A 286 0.38 -13.91 2.24
N ARG A 287 0.01 -14.40 3.43
CA ARG A 287 -0.90 -15.55 3.59
C ARG A 287 -2.29 -15.34 2.97
N LEU A 288 -2.76 -14.10 2.84
CA LEU A 288 -4.07 -13.79 2.26
C LEU A 288 -4.07 -13.68 0.73
N TRP A 289 -2.89 -13.52 0.10
CA TRP A 289 -2.80 -13.26 -1.34
C TRP A 289 -3.43 -14.33 -2.23
N PRO A 290 -3.26 -15.64 -1.96
CA PRO A 290 -3.92 -16.67 -2.75
C PRO A 290 -5.45 -16.53 -2.71
N ALA A 291 -6.04 -16.38 -1.52
CA ALA A 291 -7.49 -16.26 -1.38
C ALA A 291 -8.05 -14.99 -2.03
N ILE A 292 -7.36 -13.85 -1.89
CA ILE A 292 -7.76 -12.59 -2.53
C ILE A 292 -7.69 -12.70 -4.06
N PHE A 293 -6.64 -13.33 -4.60
CA PHE A 293 -6.53 -13.58 -6.05
C PHE A 293 -7.60 -14.55 -6.54
N ASP A 294 -7.88 -15.63 -5.80
CA ASP A 294 -8.91 -16.61 -6.13
C ASP A 294 -10.30 -15.95 -6.21
N VAL A 295 -10.60 -15.01 -5.31
CA VAL A 295 -11.82 -14.19 -5.36
C VAL A 295 -11.87 -13.35 -6.63
N ALA A 296 -10.80 -12.63 -6.99
CA ALA A 296 -10.75 -11.84 -8.21
C ALA A 296 -10.94 -12.72 -9.47
N ASN A 297 -10.24 -13.85 -9.53
CA ASN A 297 -10.28 -14.76 -10.67
C ASN A 297 -11.62 -15.52 -10.78
N ALA A 298 -12.32 -15.77 -9.68
CA ALA A 298 -13.67 -16.32 -9.71
C ALA A 298 -14.69 -15.32 -10.29
N ILE A 299 -14.52 -14.03 -10.01
CA ILE A 299 -15.38 -12.96 -10.55
C ILE A 299 -15.16 -12.77 -12.04
N ALA A 300 -13.91 -12.73 -12.49
CA ALA A 300 -13.57 -12.55 -13.90
C ALA A 300 -12.36 -13.43 -14.26
N PRO A 301 -12.61 -14.67 -14.72
CA PRO A 301 -11.55 -15.63 -15.04
C PRO A 301 -10.55 -15.08 -16.05
N ASP A 302 -9.28 -15.12 -15.68
CA ASP A 302 -8.15 -14.66 -16.50
C ASP A 302 -8.29 -13.20 -17.00
N ARG A 303 -8.98 -12.36 -16.21
CA ARG A 303 -9.15 -10.92 -16.45
C ARG A 303 -8.46 -10.04 -15.41
N PHE A 304 -7.75 -10.63 -14.45
CA PHE A 304 -6.93 -9.87 -13.50
C PHE A 304 -5.46 -10.13 -13.75
N ARG A 305 -4.72 -9.12 -14.23
CA ARG A 305 -3.26 -9.16 -14.17
C ARG A 305 -2.85 -9.18 -12.72
N VAL A 306 -1.78 -9.90 -12.43
CA VAL A 306 -1.32 -10.12 -11.06
C VAL A 306 0.19 -9.97 -10.96
N TRP A 307 0.61 -9.29 -9.90
CA TRP A 307 2.01 -9.19 -9.50
C TRP A 307 2.13 -9.41 -8.00
N THR A 308 3.26 -9.96 -7.58
CA THR A 308 3.63 -10.04 -6.15
C THR A 308 5.03 -9.44 -5.97
N PRO A 309 5.17 -8.11 -6.16
CA PRO A 309 6.44 -7.43 -6.08
C PRO A 309 6.95 -7.40 -4.63
N PHE A 310 8.26 -7.23 -4.47
CA PHE A 310 8.89 -7.06 -3.17
C PHE A 310 9.59 -5.71 -3.07
N ALA A 311 9.29 -4.95 -2.04
CA ALA A 311 9.97 -3.69 -1.72
C ALA A 311 10.43 -3.72 -0.27
N ARG A 312 11.65 -3.25 0.02
CA ARG A 312 12.25 -3.39 1.37
C ARG A 312 11.45 -2.75 2.52
N SER A 313 10.55 -1.80 2.22
CA SER A 313 9.67 -1.15 3.19
C SER A 313 8.27 -1.78 3.29
N CYS A 314 7.89 -2.64 2.34
CA CYS A 314 6.61 -3.31 2.27
C CYS A 314 6.85 -4.81 2.36
N HIS A 315 6.51 -5.43 3.50
CA HIS A 315 6.86 -6.83 3.75
C HIS A 315 6.40 -7.74 2.60
N TYR A 316 5.12 -7.67 2.26
CA TYR A 316 4.53 -8.39 1.13
C TYR A 316 3.53 -7.52 0.40
N ALA A 317 3.42 -7.71 -0.92
CA ALA A 317 2.42 -7.04 -1.73
C ALA A 317 1.76 -8.00 -2.73
N LEU A 318 0.48 -7.77 -2.97
CA LEU A 318 -0.28 -8.29 -4.11
C LEU A 318 -0.80 -7.09 -4.89
N VAL A 319 -0.53 -7.05 -6.18
CA VAL A 319 -1.09 -6.03 -7.07
C VAL A 319 -1.93 -6.72 -8.12
N LEU A 320 -3.13 -6.19 -8.34
CA LEU A 320 -4.05 -6.64 -9.37
C LEU A 320 -4.42 -5.48 -10.29
N GLN A 321 -4.66 -5.76 -11.57
CA GLN A 321 -5.28 -4.82 -12.49
C GLN A 321 -6.44 -5.53 -13.17
N LYS A 322 -7.65 -4.96 -13.09
CA LYS A 322 -8.81 -5.47 -13.83
C LYS A 322 -8.67 -5.10 -15.29
N LEU A 323 -8.58 -6.09 -16.16
CA LEU A 323 -8.44 -5.89 -17.59
C LEU A 323 -9.78 -5.58 -18.27
N PRO A 324 -9.79 -4.77 -19.34
CA PRO A 324 -10.95 -4.66 -20.22
C PRO A 324 -11.30 -6.00 -20.88
N GLU A 325 -12.58 -6.26 -21.11
CA GLU A 325 -13.06 -7.52 -21.71
C GLU A 325 -12.43 -7.81 -23.09
N TYR A 326 -12.18 -6.76 -23.88
CA TYR A 326 -11.60 -6.86 -25.22
C TYR A 326 -10.07 -7.07 -25.24
N SER A 327 -9.40 -7.00 -24.09
CA SER A 327 -7.94 -7.16 -24.01
C SER A 327 -7.52 -8.64 -24.01
N ALA A 328 -6.22 -8.88 -24.22
CA ALA A 328 -5.67 -10.23 -24.13
C ALA A 328 -5.88 -10.81 -22.71
N PRO A 329 -5.90 -12.15 -22.55
CA PRO A 329 -6.00 -12.76 -21.23
C PRO A 329 -4.83 -12.41 -20.32
N ALA A 330 -5.09 -12.28 -19.01
CA ALA A 330 -4.08 -11.88 -18.02
C ALA A 330 -2.85 -12.80 -18.06
N SER A 331 -3.07 -14.09 -18.30
CA SER A 331 -2.05 -15.13 -18.49
C SER A 331 -1.01 -14.87 -19.59
N THR A 332 -1.33 -13.97 -20.52
CA THR A 332 -0.43 -13.61 -21.63
C THR A 332 0.51 -12.45 -21.30
N TYR A 333 0.27 -11.73 -20.20
CA TYR A 333 1.04 -10.55 -19.84
C TYR A 333 2.35 -10.92 -19.11
N PRO A 334 3.38 -10.05 -19.18
CA PRO A 334 4.62 -10.21 -18.43
C PRO A 334 4.38 -10.37 -16.93
N PHE A 335 5.28 -11.10 -16.26
CA PHE A 335 5.27 -11.41 -14.82
C PHE A 335 4.14 -12.32 -14.33
N TYR A 336 3.13 -12.66 -15.15
CA TYR A 336 2.01 -13.50 -14.71
C TYR A 336 2.47 -14.87 -14.19
N SER A 337 3.24 -15.63 -14.97
CA SER A 337 3.70 -16.96 -14.56
C SER A 337 4.52 -16.93 -13.27
N GLN A 338 5.36 -15.91 -13.10
CA GLN A 338 6.16 -15.72 -11.89
C GLN A 338 5.28 -15.39 -10.67
N ALA A 339 4.27 -14.55 -10.84
CA ALA A 339 3.31 -14.23 -9.80
C ALA A 339 2.49 -15.46 -9.39
N MET A 340 2.07 -16.28 -10.36
CA MET A 340 1.34 -17.52 -10.10
C MET A 340 2.17 -18.55 -9.33
N GLU A 341 3.45 -18.72 -9.67
CA GLU A 341 4.37 -19.58 -8.91
C GLU A 341 4.49 -19.12 -7.45
N LYS A 342 4.69 -17.82 -7.22
CA LYS A 342 4.73 -17.25 -5.87
C LYS A 342 3.41 -17.43 -5.12
N LEU A 343 2.27 -17.26 -5.79
CA LEU A 343 0.95 -17.49 -5.16
C LEU A 343 0.77 -18.95 -4.74
N GLN A 344 1.30 -19.92 -5.50
CA GLN A 344 1.30 -21.32 -5.10
C GLN A 344 2.17 -21.56 -3.86
N ASP A 345 3.35 -20.93 -3.77
CA ASP A 345 4.19 -20.95 -2.57
C ASP A 345 3.46 -20.37 -1.36
N PHE A 346 2.81 -19.23 -1.56
CA PHE A 346 2.02 -18.56 -0.53
C PHE A 346 0.85 -19.42 -0.04
N ARG A 347 0.20 -20.16 -0.93
CA ARG A 347 -0.88 -21.10 -0.59
C ARG A 347 -0.38 -22.23 0.30
N ARG A 348 0.80 -22.79 0.02
CA ARG A 348 1.42 -23.81 0.88
C ARG A 348 1.70 -23.27 2.29
N HIS A 349 2.22 -22.05 2.39
CA HIS A 349 2.44 -21.38 3.68
C HIS A 349 1.13 -21.10 4.43
N GLN A 350 0.06 -20.72 3.72
CA GLN A 350 -1.26 -20.49 4.32
C GLN A 350 -1.85 -21.78 4.89
N GLN A 351 -1.81 -22.89 4.13
CA GLN A 351 -2.32 -24.19 4.59
C GLN A 351 -1.62 -24.67 5.85
N GLN A 352 -0.29 -24.58 5.91
CA GLN A 352 0.49 -24.93 7.10
C GLN A 352 0.09 -24.09 8.31
N HIS A 353 -0.18 -22.80 8.11
CA HIS A 353 -0.62 -21.92 9.19
C HIS A 353 -2.01 -22.28 9.71
N LEU A 354 -2.97 -22.58 8.81
CA LEU A 354 -4.32 -23.01 9.20
C LEU A 354 -4.29 -24.31 10.00
N ILE A 355 -3.51 -25.30 9.57
CA ILE A 355 -3.31 -26.56 10.32
C ILE A 355 -2.77 -26.27 11.72
N THR A 356 -1.83 -25.33 11.84
CA THR A 356 -1.26 -24.95 13.14
C THR A 356 -2.29 -24.25 14.05
N MET A 357 -3.15 -23.40 13.47
CA MET A 357 -4.21 -22.70 14.22
C MET A 357 -5.29 -23.68 14.72
N GLU A 358 -5.70 -24.63 13.88
CA GLU A 358 -6.68 -25.67 14.24
C GLU A 358 -6.14 -26.59 15.34
N ALA A 359 -4.86 -26.95 15.29
CA ALA A 359 -4.20 -27.75 16.33
C ALA A 359 -4.02 -27.01 17.67
N GLN A 360 -4.16 -25.69 17.70
CA GLN A 360 -3.99 -24.85 18.90
C GLN A 360 -5.33 -24.44 19.54
N GLN A 361 -6.48 -24.77 18.94
CA GLN A 361 -7.77 -24.61 19.61
C GLN A 361 -7.93 -25.70 20.67
N PRO A 362 -8.16 -25.37 21.95
CA PRO A 362 -8.45 -26.37 22.97
C PRO A 362 -9.69 -27.14 22.56
N ASN A 363 -9.62 -28.47 22.69
CA ASN A 363 -10.77 -29.35 22.60
C ASN A 363 -11.71 -29.02 23.78
N ASP A 364 -12.64 -28.08 23.62
CA ASP A 364 -13.76 -27.85 24.55
C ASP A 364 -14.84 -28.93 24.32
N GLN A 365 -14.41 -30.20 24.32
CA GLN A 365 -15.29 -31.36 24.34
C GLN A 365 -14.69 -32.41 25.28
N SER A 366 -15.51 -32.81 26.27
CA SER A 366 -15.34 -33.86 27.29
C SER A 366 -14.64 -33.49 28.60
N GLU A 367 -15.41 -32.87 29.51
CA GLU A 367 -15.46 -33.28 30.93
C GLU A 367 -16.92 -33.18 31.41
N ASP A 368 -17.79 -34.03 30.85
CA ASP A 368 -19.07 -34.42 31.46
C ASP A 368 -19.14 -35.95 31.33
N GLU A 369 -18.83 -36.65 32.43
CA GLU A 369 -19.14 -38.05 32.81
C GLU A 369 -18.13 -38.46 33.92
N GLU A 370 -18.50 -38.23 35.18
CA GLU A 370 -18.96 -39.25 36.15
C GLU A 370 -17.84 -40.17 36.68
N ASP A 371 -17.58 -40.06 38.00
CA ASP A 371 -17.42 -41.23 38.87
C ASP A 371 -17.62 -40.80 40.34
N GLU A 372 -18.83 -41.07 40.84
CA GLU A 372 -19.07 -41.36 42.25
C GLU A 372 -18.37 -42.67 42.61
N GLU A 373 -17.54 -42.69 43.67
CA GLU A 373 -17.52 -43.69 44.74
C GLU A 373 -16.19 -43.60 45.52
N GLY A 374 -16.26 -43.27 46.82
CA GLY A 374 -15.06 -43.30 47.67
C GLY A 374 -15.18 -42.62 49.03
N PHE A 375 -16.05 -43.16 49.88
CA PHE A 375 -16.16 -42.91 51.32
C PHE A 375 -14.83 -42.57 52.05
N GLY A 376 -14.87 -41.56 52.94
CA GLY A 376 -14.37 -41.75 54.31
C GLY A 376 -13.46 -40.68 54.93
N LEU A 377 -14.02 -40.02 55.97
CA LEU A 377 -13.37 -39.44 57.15
C LEU A 377 -12.62 -38.08 57.00
N MET A 378 -13.16 -37.01 57.63
CA MET A 378 -12.77 -36.47 58.96
C MET A 378 -11.35 -35.85 58.92
N THR A 379 -11.05 -34.58 59.19
CA THR A 379 -11.56 -33.63 60.20
C THR A 379 -10.88 -32.26 59.96
N ALA A 380 -11.55 -31.17 60.33
CA ALA A 380 -11.13 -29.81 60.75
C ALA A 380 -9.63 -29.40 60.69
N MET A 381 -9.24 -28.14 60.47
CA MET A 381 -9.70 -26.92 61.14
C MET A 381 -9.33 -25.67 60.33
N LEU A 382 -10.19 -24.65 60.45
CA LEU A 382 -9.89 -23.24 60.30
C LEU A 382 -8.75 -22.81 61.24
N GLN A 383 -7.78 -22.07 60.71
CA GLN A 383 -7.35 -20.78 61.24
C GLN A 383 -6.62 -19.97 60.17
#